data_AF-A0A3B0X3B7-F1
#
_entry.id   AF-A0A3B0X3B7-F1
#
_cell.length_a   1.000
_cell.length_b   1.000
_cell.length_c   1.000
_cell.angle_alpha   90.00
_cell.angle_beta   90.00
_cell.angle_gamma   90.00
#
_symmetry.space_group_name_H-M   'P 1'
#
loop_
_entity.id
_entity.type
_entity.pdbx_description
1 polymer ?
#
loop_
_entity_poly.entity_id
_entity_poly.type
_entity_poly.pdbx_seq_one_letter_code
_entity_poly.pdbx_strand_id
1 'polypeptide(L)'
;MGRLDKLVLDKIQQCADDILPLLELNKESFKEQSRGLIPQFTTSPGSLYKSDFIDLLKTIDNDSVDLVFADPPFNLSKLYPSNINDNLKTEKYLHWCQQWLSECVRTLKPGGSLFLWNLAKWNASLAGYPESLLTFRNWISVDIKYSLAMQICPKCYGDIN
;
A
#
# COMPACT_ATOMS: atom_id res chain seq x y z
N MET A 1 15.72 19.33 0.10
CA MET A 1 15.33 17.92 0.30
C MET A 1 16.50 17.07 -0.15
N GLY A 2 17.13 16.32 0.77
CA GLY A 2 18.27 15.47 0.44
C GLY A 2 17.84 14.38 -0.55
N ARG A 3 18.62 14.18 -1.61
CA ARG A 3 18.46 13.05 -2.52
C ARG A 3 19.44 11.96 -2.08
N LEU A 4 18.99 10.71 -2.08
CA LEU A 4 19.86 9.55 -1.85
C LEU A 4 20.60 9.27 -3.17
N ASP A 5 21.72 9.95 -3.39
CA ASP A 5 22.64 9.61 -4.47
C ASP A 5 23.65 8.54 -4.03
N LYS A 6 24.47 8.06 -4.96
CA LYS A 6 25.45 7.01 -4.70
C LYS A 6 26.41 7.39 -3.58
N LEU A 7 26.82 8.65 -3.50
CA LEU A 7 27.75 9.12 -2.47
C LEU A 7 27.09 9.09 -1.09
N VAL A 8 25.81 9.47 -1.01
CA VAL A 8 25.03 9.37 0.23
C VAL A 8 24.85 7.91 0.65
N LEU A 9 24.54 7.01 -0.29
CA LEU A 9 24.40 5.58 0.00
C LEU A 9 25.71 4.95 0.48
N ASP A 10 26.83 5.25 -0.17
CA ASP A 10 28.15 4.76 0.24
C ASP A 10 28.52 5.24 1.65
N LYS A 11 28.12 6.48 2.00
CA LYS A 11 28.34 7.02 3.35
C LYS A 11 27.43 6.38 4.40
N ILE A 12 26.16 6.12 4.07
CA ILE A 12 25.26 5.37 4.95
C ILE A 12 25.82 3.97 5.21
N GLN A 13 26.33 3.30 4.18
CA GLN A 13 26.92 1.96 4.30
C GLN A 13 28.18 1.95 5.18
N GLN A 14 29.04 2.98 5.08
CA GLN A 14 30.23 3.13 5.93
C GLN A 14 29.89 3.35 7.41
N CYS A 15 28.76 3.98 7.69
CA CYS A 15 28.28 4.26 9.06
C CYS A 15 27.20 3.28 9.51
N ALA A 16 27.03 2.14 8.86
CA ALA A 16 25.92 1.22 9.11
C ALA A 16 25.86 0.75 10.56
N ASP A 17 27.01 0.44 11.17
CA ASP A 17 27.10 -0.06 12.55
C ASP A 17 26.63 0.99 13.58
N ASP A 18 26.82 2.29 13.29
CA ASP A 18 26.36 3.39 14.15
C ASP A 18 24.88 3.73 13.94
N ILE A 19 24.35 3.47 12.73
CA ILE A 19 22.98 3.78 12.34
C ILE A 19 22.02 2.68 12.80
N LEU A 20 22.46 1.41 12.79
CA LEU A 20 21.61 0.26 13.10
C LEU A 20 20.91 0.38 14.48
N PRO A 21 21.59 0.76 15.57
CA PRO A 21 20.94 0.94 16.87
C PRO A 21 19.87 2.06 16.88
N LEU A 22 20.07 3.12 16.10
CA LEU A 22 19.12 4.23 15.99
C LEU A 22 17.84 3.85 15.24
N LEU A 23 17.93 2.91 14.30
CA LEU A 23 16.79 2.34 13.58
C LEU A 23 16.01 1.35 14.47
N GLU A 24 16.70 0.57 15.29
CA GLU A 24 16.08 -0.36 16.24
C GLU A 24 15.33 0.37 17.36
N LEU A 25 15.86 1.48 17.86
CA LEU A 25 15.18 2.35 18.84
C LEU A 25 13.87 2.95 18.31
N ASN A 26 13.77 3.20 17.00
CA ASN A 26 12.54 3.68 16.35
C ASN A 26 11.53 2.59 15.98
N LYS A 27 11.88 1.30 16.10
CA LYS A 27 10.90 0.21 15.97
C LYS A 27 10.03 0.09 17.23
N GLU A 28 10.59 0.42 18.40
CA GLU A 28 9.88 0.38 19.69
C GLU A 28 8.81 1.48 19.83
N SER A 29 8.89 2.58 19.06
CA SER A 29 7.93 3.70 19.11
C SER A 29 6.61 3.46 18.36
N PHE A 30 6.37 2.27 17.82
CA PHE A 30 5.06 1.84 17.27
C PHE A 30 4.33 0.82 18.15
N LYS A 31 4.67 0.72 19.44
CA LYS A 31 3.85 -0.01 20.42
C LYS A 31 2.82 0.94 21.04
N GLU A 32 1.66 1.12 20.39
CA GLU A 32 0.44 1.48 21.13
C GLU A 32 -0.79 0.70 20.66
N GLN A 33 -1.30 -0.08 21.62
CA GLN A 33 -2.69 -0.48 21.88
C GLN A 33 -3.43 -1.28 20.81
N SER A 34 -3.19 -2.60 20.82
CA SER A 34 -4.21 -3.60 20.46
C SER A 34 -5.35 -3.58 21.50
N ARG A 35 -6.11 -2.49 21.59
CA ARG A 35 -7.45 -2.55 22.17
C ARG A 35 -8.27 -3.37 21.19
N GLY A 36 -8.87 -4.46 21.66
CA GLY A 36 -9.67 -5.35 20.81
C GLY A 36 -10.61 -4.54 19.93
N LEU A 37 -10.43 -4.64 18.61
CA LEU A 37 -11.22 -3.87 17.65
C LEU A 37 -12.64 -4.41 17.67
N ILE A 38 -13.59 -3.56 18.08
CA ILE A 38 -15.00 -3.88 18.09
C ILE A 38 -15.56 -3.58 16.68
N PRO A 39 -16.26 -4.53 16.03
CA PRO A 39 -16.95 -4.24 14.77
C PRO A 39 -17.90 -3.06 14.92
N GLN A 40 -17.89 -2.14 13.96
CA GLN A 40 -18.88 -1.07 13.89
C GLN A 40 -20.23 -1.60 13.39
N PHE A 41 -20.22 -2.64 12.56
CA PHE A 41 -21.41 -3.27 12.02
C PHE A 41 -21.14 -4.74 11.74
N THR A 42 -22.10 -5.61 12.04
CA THR A 42 -21.97 -7.06 11.85
C THR A 42 -23.26 -7.62 11.26
N THR A 43 -23.07 -8.58 10.36
CA THR A 43 -24.12 -9.36 9.71
C THR A 43 -23.75 -10.84 9.80
N SER A 44 -24.65 -11.74 9.39
CA SER A 44 -24.33 -13.17 9.31
C SER A 44 -23.08 -13.49 8.45
N PRO A 45 -22.87 -12.88 7.26
CA PRO A 45 -21.69 -13.18 6.45
C PRO A 45 -20.41 -12.45 6.85
N GLY A 46 -20.46 -11.42 7.71
CA GLY A 46 -19.24 -10.69 8.06
C GLY A 46 -19.42 -9.42 8.88
N SER A 47 -18.29 -8.78 9.15
CA SER A 47 -18.14 -7.63 10.03
C SER A 47 -17.41 -6.48 9.33
N LEU A 48 -17.83 -5.26 9.64
CA LEU A 48 -17.22 -4.00 9.21
C LEU A 48 -16.57 -3.33 10.41
N TYR A 49 -15.33 -2.89 10.24
CA TYR A 49 -14.53 -2.23 11.25
C TYR A 49 -14.22 -0.80 10.83
N LYS A 50 -14.24 0.13 11.78
CA LYS A 50 -13.74 1.49 11.59
C LYS A 50 -12.47 1.64 12.41
N SER A 51 -11.35 1.51 11.72
CA SER A 51 -10.01 1.51 12.28
C SER A 51 -9.02 2.04 11.25
N ASP A 52 -7.82 2.38 11.69
CA ASP A 52 -6.69 2.36 10.77
C ASP A 52 -6.54 0.94 10.19
N PHE A 53 -6.36 0.87 8.87
CA PHE A 53 -6.36 -0.39 8.14
C PHE A 53 -5.16 -1.26 8.51
N ILE A 54 -3.97 -0.67 8.72
CA ILE A 54 -2.77 -1.42 9.09
C ILE A 54 -2.94 -2.01 10.50
N ASP A 55 -3.51 -1.25 11.42
CA ASP A 55 -3.75 -1.74 12.78
C ASP A 55 -4.80 -2.84 12.82
N LEU A 56 -5.83 -2.77 11.96
CA LEU A 56 -6.77 -3.87 11.79
C LEU A 56 -6.08 -5.13 11.28
N LEU A 57 -5.26 -5.04 10.23
CA LEU A 57 -4.58 -6.21 9.68
C LEU A 57 -3.68 -6.90 10.71
N LYS A 58 -2.98 -6.16 11.57
CA LYS A 58 -2.16 -6.73 12.66
C LYS A 58 -2.95 -7.59 13.64
N THR A 59 -4.27 -7.42 13.75
CA THR A 59 -5.14 -8.25 14.61
C THR A 59 -5.62 -9.53 13.94
N ILE A 60 -5.44 -9.65 12.61
CA ILE A 60 -5.82 -10.84 11.85
C ILE A 60 -4.68 -11.85 11.93
N ASP A 61 -5.01 -13.10 12.21
CA ASP A 61 -4.05 -14.20 12.31
C ASP A 61 -3.30 -14.43 10.98
N ASN A 62 -2.06 -14.92 11.09
CA ASN A 62 -1.31 -15.37 9.93
C ASN A 62 -2.06 -16.50 9.21
N ASP A 63 -1.87 -16.62 7.90
CA ASP A 63 -2.39 -17.75 7.12
C ASP A 63 -3.88 -18.05 7.38
N SER A 64 -4.72 -17.02 7.52
CA SER A 64 -6.12 -17.16 7.93
C SER A 64 -7.12 -16.75 6.84
N VAL A 65 -6.66 -15.98 5.85
CA VAL A 65 -7.50 -15.40 4.79
C VAL A 65 -7.23 -16.11 3.45
N ASP A 66 -8.30 -16.49 2.75
CA ASP A 66 -8.21 -17.10 1.42
C ASP A 66 -8.05 -16.07 0.30
N LEU A 67 -8.64 -14.88 0.47
CA LEU A 67 -8.68 -13.82 -0.53
C LEU A 67 -8.62 -12.44 0.12
N VAL A 68 -7.70 -11.60 -0.35
CA VAL A 68 -7.67 -10.17 -0.05
C VAL A 68 -7.98 -9.39 -1.32
N PHE A 69 -8.94 -8.47 -1.24
CA PHE A 69 -9.25 -7.51 -2.30
C PHE A 69 -9.02 -6.10 -1.76
N ALA A 70 -8.13 -5.34 -2.39
CA ALA A 70 -7.71 -4.01 -1.94
C ALA A 70 -7.95 -2.96 -3.01
N ASP A 71 -8.72 -1.92 -2.66
CA ASP A 71 -8.94 -0.69 -3.43
C ASP A 71 -8.47 0.52 -2.59
N PRO A 72 -7.14 0.75 -2.49
CA PRO A 72 -6.59 1.85 -1.70
C PRO A 72 -6.81 3.23 -2.39
N PRO A 73 -6.72 4.35 -1.65
CA PRO A 73 -6.72 5.68 -2.24
C PRO A 73 -5.63 5.84 -3.31
N PHE A 74 -5.93 6.50 -4.42
CA PHE A 74 -5.03 6.62 -5.59
C PHE A 74 -4.05 7.81 -5.54
N ASN A 75 -3.90 8.48 -4.39
CA ASN A 75 -2.98 9.61 -4.23
C ASN A 75 -3.15 10.69 -5.32
N LEU A 76 -4.41 11.14 -5.52
CA LEU A 76 -4.81 12.05 -6.61
C LEU A 76 -5.07 13.49 -6.12
N SER A 77 -4.72 13.81 -4.87
CA SER A 77 -5.09 15.09 -4.25
C SER A 77 -6.61 15.31 -4.21
N LYS A 78 -7.40 14.24 -4.07
CA LYS A 78 -8.85 14.31 -3.87
C LYS A 78 -9.18 14.75 -2.45
N LEU A 79 -10.12 15.68 -2.35
CA LEU A 79 -10.73 16.05 -1.09
C LEU A 79 -11.73 14.95 -0.68
N TYR A 80 -11.31 14.09 0.24
CA TYR A 80 -12.22 13.14 0.86
C TYR A 80 -12.99 13.82 2.01
N PRO A 81 -14.31 13.59 2.15
CA PRO A 81 -15.09 14.07 3.29
C PRO A 81 -14.54 13.60 4.65
N SER A 82 -13.73 12.54 4.64
CA SER A 82 -13.06 11.96 5.80
C SER A 82 -11.77 12.69 6.24
N ASN A 83 -11.44 13.86 5.67
CA ASN A 83 -10.20 14.61 5.93
C ASN A 83 -8.90 13.81 5.66
N ILE A 84 -8.97 12.73 4.88
CA ILE A 84 -7.79 11.95 4.48
C ILE A 84 -7.02 12.77 3.44
N ASN A 85 -5.75 13.06 3.74
CA ASN A 85 -4.84 13.72 2.83
C ASN A 85 -4.22 12.70 1.87
N ASP A 86 -4.66 12.68 0.62
CA ASP A 86 -4.07 11.88 -0.47
C ASP A 86 -3.14 12.71 -1.38
N ASN A 87 -2.58 13.80 -0.87
CA ASN A 87 -1.48 14.54 -1.49
C ASN A 87 -0.16 14.14 -0.82
N LEU A 88 0.11 12.84 -0.80
CA LEU A 88 1.37 12.31 -0.30
C LEU A 88 2.42 12.41 -1.40
N LYS A 89 3.67 12.70 -1.00
CA LYS A 89 4.82 12.50 -1.90
C LYS A 89 4.85 11.05 -2.36
N THR A 90 5.19 10.82 -3.63
CA THR A 90 5.30 9.49 -4.26
C THR A 90 5.95 8.46 -3.35
N GLU A 91 7.14 8.75 -2.81
CA GLU A 91 7.89 7.83 -1.93
C GLU A 91 7.10 7.46 -0.67
N LYS A 92 6.43 8.43 -0.03
CA LYS A 92 5.62 8.18 1.15
C LYS A 92 4.40 7.32 0.82
N TYR A 93 3.75 7.56 -0.32
CA TYR A 93 2.62 6.76 -0.77
C TYR A 93 3.03 5.32 -1.06
N LEU A 94 4.12 5.13 -1.81
CA LEU A 94 4.64 3.79 -2.12
C LEU A 94 5.07 3.05 -0.86
N HIS A 95 5.74 3.72 0.08
CA HIS A 95 6.12 3.12 1.34
C HIS A 95 4.91 2.70 2.17
N TRP A 96 3.90 3.56 2.29
CA TRP A 96 2.65 3.23 2.95
C TRP A 96 1.95 2.02 2.28
N CYS A 97 1.96 1.96 0.94
CA CYS A 97 1.47 0.80 0.20
C CYS A 97 2.20 -0.49 0.54
N GLN A 98 3.53 -0.44 0.61
CA GLN A 98 4.36 -1.59 0.97
C GLN A 98 4.04 -2.11 2.38
N GLN A 99 3.79 -1.21 3.33
CA GLN A 99 3.46 -1.58 4.71
C GLN A 99 2.17 -2.42 4.79
N TRP A 100 1.07 -1.93 4.20
CA TRP A 100 -0.17 -2.70 4.25
C TRP A 100 -0.15 -3.92 3.31
N LEU A 101 0.59 -3.88 2.20
CA LEU A 101 0.77 -5.05 1.33
C LEU A 101 1.47 -6.20 2.08
N SER A 102 2.50 -5.91 2.87
CA SER A 102 3.17 -6.92 3.71
C SER A 102 2.18 -7.61 4.66
N GLU A 103 1.33 -6.84 5.32
CA GLU A 103 0.33 -7.38 6.24
C GLU A 103 -0.74 -8.19 5.50
N CYS A 104 -1.15 -7.75 4.30
CA CYS A 104 -2.03 -8.56 3.44
C CYS A 104 -1.38 -9.91 3.09
N VAL A 105 -0.09 -9.93 2.72
CA VAL A 105 0.63 -11.18 2.42
C VAL A 105 0.69 -12.08 3.65
N ARG A 106 1.02 -11.54 4.84
CA ARG A 106 1.10 -12.31 6.09
C ARG A 106 -0.21 -13.01 6.44
N THR A 107 -1.34 -12.36 6.19
CA THR A 107 -2.67 -12.90 6.53
C THR A 107 -3.17 -13.95 5.53
N LEU A 108 -2.61 -14.01 4.32
CA LEU A 108 -3.02 -14.96 3.29
C LEU A 108 -2.53 -16.37 3.60
N LYS A 109 -3.43 -17.35 3.48
CA LYS A 109 -3.07 -18.79 3.51
C LYS A 109 -2.12 -19.15 2.35
N PRO A 110 -1.35 -20.25 2.48
CA PRO A 110 -0.74 -20.89 1.33
C PRO A 110 -1.77 -21.20 0.23
N GLY A 111 -1.60 -20.61 -0.95
CA GLY A 111 -2.55 -20.72 -2.07
C GLY A 111 -3.65 -19.64 -2.09
N GLY A 112 -3.69 -18.74 -1.10
CA GLY A 112 -4.54 -17.56 -1.10
C GLY A 112 -4.17 -16.56 -2.19
N SER A 113 -5.06 -15.60 -2.47
CA SER A 113 -4.90 -14.62 -3.54
C SER A 113 -5.05 -13.18 -3.07
N LEU A 114 -4.25 -12.28 -3.64
CA LEU A 114 -4.35 -10.83 -3.46
C LEU A 114 -4.76 -10.18 -4.79
N PHE A 115 -5.81 -9.37 -4.75
CA PHE A 115 -6.22 -8.49 -5.84
C PHE A 115 -5.99 -7.04 -5.44
N LEU A 116 -5.14 -6.35 -6.20
CA LEU A 116 -4.83 -4.93 -6.01
C LEU A 116 -5.44 -4.10 -7.13
N TRP A 117 -6.42 -3.28 -6.79
CA TRP A 117 -7.01 -2.32 -7.68
C TRP A 117 -6.37 -0.94 -7.49
N ASN A 118 -5.68 -0.43 -8.51
CA ASN A 118 -5.05 0.89 -8.46
C ASN A 118 -4.83 1.44 -9.88
N LEU A 119 -4.38 2.70 -9.98
CA LEU A 119 -3.96 3.29 -11.26
C LEU A 119 -2.74 2.57 -11.81
N ALA A 120 -2.66 2.46 -13.13
CA ALA A 120 -1.53 1.84 -13.84
C ALA A 120 -0.17 2.42 -13.42
N LYS A 121 -0.09 3.73 -13.18
CA LYS A 121 1.12 4.40 -12.67
C LYS A 121 1.60 3.80 -11.34
N TRP A 122 0.70 3.62 -10.39
CA TRP A 122 1.04 3.13 -9.06
C TRP A 122 1.31 1.63 -9.07
N ASN A 123 0.52 0.87 -9.81
CA ASN A 123 0.78 -0.56 -9.99
C ASN A 123 2.14 -0.81 -10.65
N ALA A 124 2.53 -0.02 -11.65
CA ALA A 124 3.85 -0.14 -12.27
C ALA A 124 4.99 0.15 -11.28
N SER A 125 4.84 1.16 -10.43
CA SER A 125 5.80 1.46 -9.36
C SER A 125 5.83 0.41 -8.25
N LEU A 126 4.69 -0.23 -7.95
CA LEU A 126 4.57 -1.18 -6.85
C LEU A 126 4.90 -2.62 -7.25
N ALA A 127 4.71 -3.02 -8.51
CA ALA A 127 4.66 -4.43 -8.95
C ALA A 127 5.79 -5.32 -8.41
N GLY A 128 7.03 -4.82 -8.40
CA GLY A 128 8.18 -5.59 -7.92
C GLY A 128 8.14 -5.94 -6.43
N TYR A 129 7.39 -5.17 -5.63
CA TYR A 129 7.27 -5.44 -4.20
C TYR A 129 6.41 -6.68 -3.86
N PRO A 130 5.11 -6.75 -4.23
CA PRO A 130 4.33 -7.96 -3.99
C PRO A 130 4.88 -9.15 -4.80
N GLU A 131 5.51 -8.95 -5.96
CA GLU A 131 6.16 -10.05 -6.70
C GLU A 131 7.33 -10.68 -5.93
N SER A 132 8.03 -9.90 -5.10
CA SER A 132 9.08 -10.45 -4.22
C SER A 132 8.53 -11.36 -3.10
N LEU A 133 7.22 -11.30 -2.84
CA LEU A 133 6.55 -12.02 -1.76
C LEU A 133 5.52 -13.05 -2.25
N LEU A 134 4.96 -12.86 -3.44
CA LEU A 134 3.88 -13.63 -4.04
C LEU A 134 4.19 -13.97 -5.50
N THR A 135 3.59 -15.04 -6.02
CA THR A 135 3.65 -15.33 -7.45
C THR A 135 2.70 -14.40 -8.21
N PHE A 136 3.25 -13.54 -9.07
CA PHE A 136 2.44 -12.74 -9.99
C PHE A 136 1.65 -13.65 -10.94
N ARG A 137 0.35 -13.36 -11.11
CA ARG A 137 -0.56 -14.16 -11.95
C ARG A 137 -1.07 -13.39 -13.16
N ASN A 138 -1.70 -12.23 -12.94
CA ASN A 138 -2.41 -11.51 -13.99
C ASN A 138 -2.26 -10.00 -13.80
N TRP A 139 -2.12 -9.28 -14.91
CA TRP A 139 -2.38 -7.84 -14.98
C TRP A 139 -3.77 -7.63 -15.57
N ILE A 140 -4.74 -7.28 -14.73
CA ILE A 140 -6.13 -7.08 -15.15
C ILE A 140 -6.34 -5.61 -15.44
N SER A 141 -6.64 -5.28 -16.70
CA SER A 141 -7.13 -3.95 -17.08
C SER A 141 -8.66 -3.98 -17.13
N VAL A 142 -9.28 -2.91 -16.63
CA VAL A 142 -10.73 -2.73 -16.70
C VAL A 142 -11.00 -1.43 -17.42
N ASP A 143 -11.74 -1.54 -18.51
CA ASP A 143 -12.29 -0.40 -19.23
C ASP A 143 -13.63 -0.01 -18.59
N ILE A 144 -13.60 1.04 -17.76
CA ILE A 144 -14.82 1.65 -17.23
C ILE A 144 -15.22 2.75 -18.20
N LYS A 145 -16.16 2.42 -19.09
CA LYS A 145 -16.86 3.42 -19.89
C LYS A 145 -17.74 4.26 -18.97
N TYR A 146 -17.19 5.32 -18.39
CA TYR A 146 -18.03 6.38 -17.86
C TYR A 146 -18.79 6.96 -19.04
N SER A 147 -20.12 6.87 -19.02
CA SER A 147 -21.01 7.61 -19.93
C SER A 147 -21.02 9.10 -19.57
N LEU A 148 -19.83 9.69 -19.41
CA LEU A 148 -19.63 11.12 -19.38
C LEU A 148 -19.24 11.52 -20.78
N ALA A 149 -20.03 12.42 -21.38
CA ALA A 149 -19.71 13.05 -22.64
C ALA A 149 -18.46 13.93 -22.46
N MET A 150 -17.29 13.31 -22.47
CA MET A 150 -16.02 13.99 -22.61
C MET A 150 -15.25 13.32 -23.74
N GLN A 151 -15.07 14.11 -24.78
CA GLN A 151 -14.28 13.88 -25.96
C GLN A 151 -12.97 13.16 -25.60
N ILE A 152 -12.70 12.07 -26.32
CA ILE A 152 -11.44 11.34 -26.31
C ILE A 152 -10.30 12.36 -26.48
N CYS A 153 -9.42 12.49 -25.49
CA CYS A 153 -8.17 13.21 -25.64
C CYS A 153 -7.07 12.19 -25.98
N PRO A 154 -6.59 12.11 -27.23
CA PRO A 154 -5.54 11.21 -27.63
C PRO A 154 -4.18 11.80 -27.22
N LYS A 155 -3.77 11.66 -25.96
CA LYS A 155 -2.40 11.97 -25.52
C LYS A 155 -1.92 10.98 -24.46
N CYS A 156 -1.72 9.74 -24.88
CA CYS A 156 -0.90 8.75 -24.17
C CYS A 156 0.31 8.33 -25.03
N TYR A 157 1.03 9.30 -25.59
CA TYR A 157 2.41 9.13 -26.02
C TYR A 157 3.13 10.44 -25.70
N GLY A 158 4.17 10.37 -24.88
CA GLY A 158 5.03 11.51 -24.59
C GLY A 158 5.94 11.78 -25.78
N ASP A 159 6.02 13.05 -26.18
CA ASP A 159 7.08 13.53 -27.07
C ASP A 159 8.38 13.65 -26.28
N ILE A 160 9.45 13.07 -26.82
CA ILE A 160 10.83 13.32 -26.40
C ILE A 160 11.33 14.59 -27.10
N ASN A 161 11.88 15.53 -26.32
CA ASN A 161 12.83 16.54 -26.82
C ASN A 161 14.24 16.09 -26.44
#